data_AF-A0A3M1K9K3-F1
#
_entry.id   AF-A0A3M1K9K3-F1
#
_cell.length_a   1.000
_cell.length_b   1.000
_cell.length_c   1.000
_cell.angle_alpha   90.00
_cell.angle_beta   90.00
_cell.angle_gamma   90.00
#
_symmetry.space_group_name_H-M   'P 1'
#
loop_
_entity.id
_entity.type
_entity.pdbx_description
1 polymer ?
#
loop_
_entity_poly.entity_id
_entity_poly.type
_entity_poly.pdbx_seq_one_letter_code
_entity_poly.pdbx_strand_id
1 'polypeptide(L)'
;MIFLAYLALGAVAGVLAGLFGIGGGLIIVPTLILSFELQGMDPGVQAHLAVGTSLATIVFTAISSIRSHHARGSVRWDLVRYLAVGLVIGAALGSQTAARMSGESLRLLIGLFALAMAVKMWLDLKPKPGRDVPGR
;
A
#
# COMPACT_ATOMS: atom_id res chain seq x y z
N MET A 1 -7.00 -23.52 8.69
CA MET A 1 -5.65 -23.36 8.09
C MET A 1 -5.53 -22.01 7.38
N ILE A 2 -6.36 -21.70 6.38
CA ILE A 2 -6.23 -20.48 5.55
C ILE A 2 -6.36 -19.15 6.33
N PHE A 3 -7.29 -19.07 7.30
CA PHE A 3 -7.45 -17.89 8.14
C PHE A 3 -6.21 -17.60 9.01
N LEU A 4 -5.56 -18.66 9.52
CA LEU A 4 -4.34 -18.54 10.31
C LEU A 4 -3.18 -18.02 9.44
N ALA A 5 -3.10 -18.50 8.20
CA ALA A 5 -2.12 -18.02 7.23
C ALA A 5 -2.31 -16.53 6.94
N TYR A 6 -3.56 -16.08 6.70
CA TYR A 6 -3.84 -14.65 6.48
C TYR A 6 -3.59 -13.77 7.70
N LEU A 7 -3.85 -14.28 8.91
CA LEU A 7 -3.55 -13.56 10.14
C LEU A 7 -2.04 -13.37 10.31
N ALA A 8 -1.26 -14.42 10.09
CA ALA A 8 0.21 -14.35 10.10
C ALA A 8 0.73 -13.41 8.99
N LEU A 9 0.16 -13.50 7.79
CA LEU A 9 0.47 -12.63 6.66
C LEU A 9 0.29 -11.17 7.02
N GLY A 10 -0.90 -10.82 7.55
CA GLY A 10 -1.27 -9.47 7.92
C GLY A 10 -0.41 -8.94 9.05
N ALA A 11 -0.07 -9.77 10.03
CA ALA A 11 0.83 -9.40 11.13
C ALA A 11 2.24 -9.05 10.61
N VAL A 12 2.84 -9.93 9.80
CA VAL A 12 4.18 -9.70 9.23
C VAL A 12 4.17 -8.48 8.31
N ALA A 13 3.21 -8.40 7.39
CA ALA A 13 3.12 -7.29 6.45
C ALA A 13 2.87 -5.96 7.18
N GLY A 14 2.04 -5.95 8.23
CA GLY A 14 1.79 -4.77 9.05
C GLY A 14 3.01 -4.28 9.82
N VAL A 15 3.79 -5.19 10.41
CA VAL A 15 5.04 -4.86 11.11
C VAL A 15 6.05 -4.26 10.13
N LEU A 16 6.26 -4.89 8.97
CA LEU A 16 7.19 -4.39 7.96
C LEU A 16 6.72 -3.04 7.40
N ALA A 17 5.41 -2.87 7.16
CA ALA A 17 4.84 -1.60 6.74
C ALA A 17 5.10 -0.47 7.75
N GLY A 18 4.98 -0.76 9.05
CA GLY A 18 5.29 0.17 10.13
C GLY A 18 6.78 0.51 10.21
N LEU A 19 7.65 -0.49 10.06
CA LEU A 19 9.11 -0.31 10.11
C LEU A 19 9.64 0.55 8.96
N PHE A 20 9.16 0.29 7.75
CA PHE A 20 9.61 1.00 6.54
C PHE A 20 8.84 2.31 6.27
N GLY A 21 7.71 2.55 6.94
CA GLY A 21 6.90 3.77 6.79
C GLY A 21 6.29 3.98 5.38
N ILE A 22 6.30 2.96 4.52
CA ILE A 22 5.90 3.01 3.10
C ILE A 22 4.41 2.75 2.86
N GLY A 23 3.66 2.38 3.92
CA GLY A 23 2.29 1.87 3.78
C GLY A 23 2.29 0.46 3.21
N GLY A 24 1.57 -0.47 3.84
CA GLY A 24 1.77 -1.91 3.63
C GLY A 24 1.50 -2.45 2.23
N GLY A 25 0.97 -1.64 1.30
CA GLY A 25 0.64 -2.06 -0.06
C GLY A 25 1.80 -2.67 -0.84
N LEU A 26 3.04 -2.16 -0.67
CA LEU A 26 4.22 -2.71 -1.37
C LEU A 26 4.49 -4.18 -1.02
N ILE A 27 4.18 -4.58 0.21
CA ILE A 27 4.42 -5.94 0.71
C ILE A 27 3.15 -6.78 0.56
N ILE A 28 1.99 -6.23 0.92
CA ILE A 28 0.71 -6.95 0.92
C ILE A 28 0.33 -7.44 -0.48
N VAL A 29 0.50 -6.62 -1.52
CA VAL A 29 0.04 -6.99 -2.87
C VAL A 29 0.78 -8.20 -3.44
N PRO A 30 2.13 -8.22 -3.52
CA PRO A 30 2.86 -9.40 -4.00
C PRO A 30 2.56 -10.65 -3.18
N THR A 31 2.47 -10.51 -1.86
CA THR A 31 2.20 -11.63 -0.96
C THR A 31 0.79 -12.19 -1.14
N LEU A 32 -0.21 -11.35 -1.41
CA LEU A 32 -1.57 -11.80 -1.74
C LEU A 32 -1.62 -12.51 -3.10
N ILE A 33 -0.92 -12.00 -4.12
CA ILE A 33 -0.83 -12.67 -5.43
C ILE A 33 -0.27 -14.08 -5.26
N LEU A 34 0.87 -14.23 -4.57
CA LEU A 34 1.47 -15.54 -4.25
C LEU A 34 0.50 -16.44 -3.48
N SER A 35 -0.21 -15.88 -2.50
CA SER A 35 -1.18 -16.64 -1.70
C SER A 35 -2.36 -17.15 -2.53
N PHE A 36 -2.85 -16.36 -3.49
CA PHE A 36 -3.93 -16.75 -4.39
C PHE A 36 -3.48 -17.71 -5.49
N GLU A 37 -2.23 -17.58 -5.95
CA GLU A 37 -1.59 -18.51 -6.89
C GLU A 37 -1.45 -19.90 -6.28
N LEU A 38 -1.01 -19.99 -5.01
CA LEU A 38 -0.96 -21.25 -4.25
C LEU A 38 -2.34 -21.90 -4.02
N GLN A 39 -3.41 -21.13 -4.13
CA GLN A 39 -4.79 -21.61 -4.01
C GLN A 39 -5.39 -22.05 -5.35
N GLY A 40 -4.63 -21.95 -6.45
CA GLY A 40 -5.10 -22.31 -7.80
C GLY A 40 -6.12 -21.34 -8.37
N MET A 41 -6.13 -20.08 -7.92
CA MET A 41 -7.04 -19.05 -8.42
C MET A 41 -6.70 -18.66 -9.86
N ASP A 42 -7.66 -18.16 -10.63
CA ASP A 42 -7.43 -17.73 -12.01
C ASP A 42 -6.44 -16.53 -12.06
N PRO A 43 -5.31 -16.64 -12.80
CA PRO A 43 -4.33 -15.55 -12.95
C PRO A 43 -4.92 -14.23 -13.44
N GLY A 44 -6.01 -14.28 -14.20
CA GLY A 44 -6.72 -13.10 -14.72
C GLY A 44 -7.40 -12.27 -13.64
N VAL A 45 -7.71 -12.86 -12.48
CA VAL A 45 -8.47 -12.21 -11.39
C VAL A 45 -7.62 -11.96 -10.14
N GLN A 46 -6.56 -12.76 -9.94
CA GLN A 46 -5.66 -12.66 -8.78
C GLN A 46 -5.12 -11.23 -8.56
N ALA A 47 -4.66 -10.57 -9.63
CA ALA A 47 -4.07 -9.24 -9.53
C ALA A 47 -5.08 -8.20 -9.03
N HIS A 48 -6.30 -8.19 -9.60
CA HIS A 48 -7.36 -7.29 -9.18
C HIS A 48 -7.81 -7.54 -7.74
N LEU A 49 -7.96 -8.81 -7.35
CA LEU A 49 -8.30 -9.18 -5.98
C LEU A 49 -7.21 -8.77 -4.99
N ALA A 50 -5.94 -9.00 -5.32
CA ALA A 50 -4.82 -8.62 -4.46
C ALA A 50 -4.75 -7.10 -4.26
N VAL A 51 -4.88 -6.32 -5.34
CA VAL A 51 -4.90 -4.85 -5.27
C VAL A 51 -6.09 -4.37 -4.44
N GLY A 52 -7.31 -4.82 -4.75
CA GLY A 52 -8.52 -4.42 -4.03
C GLY A 52 -8.47 -4.77 -2.55
N THR A 53 -8.02 -5.98 -2.22
CA THR A 53 -7.86 -6.42 -0.83
C THR A 53 -6.80 -5.58 -0.12
N SER A 54 -5.66 -5.29 -0.77
CA SER A 54 -4.62 -4.45 -0.17
C SER A 54 -5.13 -3.03 0.13
N LEU A 55 -5.91 -2.43 -0.76
CA LEU A 55 -6.49 -1.10 -0.54
C LEU A 55 -7.45 -1.12 0.65
N ALA A 56 -8.26 -2.16 0.78
CA ALA A 56 -9.12 -2.35 1.96
C ALA A 56 -8.30 -2.47 3.25
N THR A 57 -7.20 -3.23 3.24
CA THR A 57 -6.33 -3.34 4.42
C THR A 57 -5.63 -2.01 4.78
N ILE A 58 -5.27 -1.22 3.77
CA ILE A 58 -4.59 0.07 3.97
C ILE A 58 -5.46 1.01 4.80
N VAL A 59 -6.79 0.99 4.64
CA VAL A 59 -7.71 1.81 5.45
C VAL A 59 -7.48 1.61 6.95
N PHE A 60 -7.41 0.35 7.41
CA PHE A 60 -7.19 0.04 8.82
C PHE A 60 -5.80 0.49 9.30
N THR A 61 -4.77 0.26 8.49
CA THR A 61 -3.40 0.70 8.84
C THR A 61 -3.27 2.23 8.87
N ALA A 62 -3.93 2.94 7.94
CA ALA A 62 -3.92 4.39 7.87
C ALA A 62 -4.63 5.01 9.08
N ILE A 63 -5.78 4.45 9.50
CA ILE A 63 -6.46 4.90 10.72
C ILE A 63 -5.56 4.72 11.94
N SER A 64 -4.89 3.56 12.07
CA SER A 64 -3.94 3.31 13.17
C SER A 64 -2.79 4.32 13.18
N SER A 65 -2.18 4.56 12.01
CA SER A 65 -1.10 5.54 11.84
C SER A 65 -1.54 6.96 12.17
N ILE A 66 -2.70 7.41 11.64
CA ILE A 66 -3.23 8.76 11.90
C ILE A 66 -3.49 8.95 13.39
N ARG A 67 -4.10 7.97 14.07
CA ARG A 67 -4.35 8.05 15.53
C ARG A 67 -3.04 8.19 16.31
N SER A 68 -2.04 7.38 15.97
CA SER A 68 -0.71 7.41 16.59
C SER A 68 -0.01 8.77 16.40
N HIS A 69 -0.04 9.33 15.18
CA HIS A 69 0.54 10.64 14.89
C HIS A 69 -0.24 11.80 15.48
N HIS A 70 -1.58 11.71 15.49
CA HIS A 70 -2.43 12.75 16.06
C HIS A 70 -2.22 12.87 17.56
N ALA A 71 -2.08 11.75 18.28
CA ALA A 71 -1.76 11.73 19.70
C ALA A 71 -0.43 12.41 20.05
N ARG A 72 0.50 12.52 19.08
CA ARG A 72 1.78 13.24 19.22
C ARG A 72 1.71 14.70 18.77
N GLY A 73 0.53 15.22 18.42
CA GLY A 73 0.37 16.57 17.88
C GLY A 73 1.01 16.80 16.50
N SER A 74 1.44 15.73 15.81
CA SER A 74 2.24 15.83 14.58
C SER A 74 1.40 15.79 13.29
N VAL A 75 0.11 16.11 13.37
CA VAL A 75 -0.82 16.03 12.22
C VAL A 75 -1.25 17.44 11.80
N ARG A 76 -0.87 17.81 10.58
CA ARG A 76 -1.31 19.06 9.94
C ARG A 76 -2.60 18.82 9.17
N TRP A 77 -3.73 19.06 9.80
CA TRP A 77 -5.07 18.83 9.22
C TRP A 77 -5.30 19.62 7.92
N ASP A 78 -4.68 20.78 7.77
CA ASP A 78 -4.70 21.55 6.52
C ASP A 78 -4.07 20.79 5.34
N LEU A 79 -3.00 20.03 5.56
CA LEU A 79 -2.43 19.19 4.50
C LEU A 79 -3.28 17.95 4.25
N VAL A 80 -3.82 17.37 5.33
CA VAL A 80 -4.66 16.16 5.24
C VAL A 80 -5.87 16.40 4.33
N ARG A 81 -6.54 17.56 4.38
CA ARG A 81 -7.66 17.85 3.48
C ARG A 81 -7.26 17.87 2.00
N TYR A 82 -6.14 18.49 1.65
CA TYR A 82 -5.68 18.56 0.25
C TYR A 82 -5.24 17.17 -0.24
N LEU A 83 -4.51 16.44 0.60
CA LEU A 83 -4.11 15.07 0.33
C LEU A 83 -5.31 14.13 0.19
N ALA A 84 -6.33 14.26 1.04
CA ALA A 84 -7.52 13.43 1.00
C ALA A 84 -8.29 13.61 -0.32
N VAL A 85 -8.48 14.85 -0.78
CA VAL A 85 -9.14 15.12 -2.07
C VAL A 85 -8.34 14.52 -3.21
N GLY A 86 -7.02 14.74 -3.24
CA GLY A 86 -6.14 14.15 -4.24
C GLY A 86 -6.17 12.61 -4.23
N LEU A 87 -6.23 12.02 -3.04
CA LEU A 87 -6.29 10.57 -2.85
C LEU A 87 -7.63 9.99 -3.35
N VAL A 88 -8.76 10.64 -3.06
CA VAL A 88 -10.08 10.20 -3.53
C VAL A 88 -10.17 10.26 -5.05
N ILE A 89 -9.75 11.38 -5.66
CA ILE A 89 -9.76 11.55 -7.11
C ILE A 89 -8.79 10.55 -7.77
N GLY A 90 -7.58 10.44 -7.24
CA GLY A 90 -6.57 9.50 -7.73
C GLY A 90 -7.02 8.05 -7.62
N ALA A 91 -7.64 7.67 -6.50
CA ALA A 91 -8.18 6.33 -6.31
C ALA A 91 -9.33 6.02 -7.28
N ALA A 92 -10.24 6.97 -7.51
CA ALA A 92 -11.35 6.80 -8.45
C ALA A 92 -10.89 6.67 -9.90
N LEU A 93 -9.91 7.47 -10.32
CA LEU A 93 -9.31 7.38 -11.66
C LEU A 93 -8.45 6.12 -11.81
N GLY A 94 -7.67 5.79 -10.77
CA GLY A 94 -6.83 4.60 -10.73
C GLY A 94 -7.65 3.32 -10.76
N SER A 95 -8.75 3.24 -10.00
CA SER A 95 -9.62 2.06 -9.98
C SER A 95 -10.33 1.86 -11.31
N GLN A 96 -10.80 2.92 -11.96
CA GLN A 96 -11.40 2.83 -13.30
C GLN A 96 -10.39 2.38 -14.35
N THR A 97 -9.18 2.90 -14.30
CA THR A 97 -8.09 2.47 -15.20
C THR A 97 -7.74 1.00 -14.96
N ALA A 98 -7.53 0.60 -13.70
CA ALA A 98 -7.19 -0.77 -13.33
C ALA A 98 -8.30 -1.77 -13.71
N ALA A 99 -9.57 -1.40 -13.58
CA ALA A 99 -10.70 -2.24 -13.98
C ALA A 99 -10.74 -2.53 -15.50
N ARG A 100 -10.11 -1.69 -16.32
CA ARG A 100 -10.01 -1.87 -17.77
C ARG A 100 -8.75 -2.63 -18.20
N MET A 101 -7.82 -2.90 -17.28
CA MET A 101 -6.58 -3.63 -17.56
C MET A 101 -6.80 -5.13 -17.39
N SER A 102 -6.10 -5.93 -18.21
CA SER A 102 -6.02 -7.38 -17.99
C SER A 102 -5.24 -7.70 -16.71
N GLY A 103 -5.52 -8.84 -16.08
CA GLY A 103 -4.81 -9.29 -14.88
C GLY A 103 -3.29 -9.39 -15.08
N GLU A 104 -2.86 -9.80 -16.28
CA GLU A 104 -1.44 -9.88 -16.64
C GLU A 104 -0.77 -8.51 -16.71
N SER A 105 -1.39 -7.54 -17.40
CA SER A 105 -0.87 -6.17 -17.46
C SER A 105 -0.81 -5.53 -16.08
N LEU A 106 -1.82 -5.78 -15.23
CA LEU A 106 -1.83 -5.29 -13.85
C LEU A 106 -0.73 -5.95 -13.00
N ARG A 107 -0.52 -7.28 -13.15
CA ARG A 107 0.58 -8.02 -12.49
C ARG A 107 1.95 -7.46 -12.90
N LEU A 108 2.17 -7.22 -14.19
CA LEU A 108 3.41 -6.63 -14.71
C LEU A 108 3.63 -5.21 -14.17
N LEU A 109 2.59 -4.37 -14.15
CA LEU A 109 2.68 -3.02 -13.61
C LEU A 109 3.08 -3.01 -12.13
N ILE A 110 2.45 -3.88 -11.33
CA ILE A 110 2.76 -4.05 -9.90
C ILE A 110 4.19 -4.57 -9.73
N GLY A 111 4.61 -5.54 -10.53
CA GLY A 111 5.97 -6.09 -10.50
C GLY A 111 7.03 -5.03 -10.80
N LEU A 112 6.81 -4.21 -11.83
CA LEU A 112 7.70 -3.11 -12.18
C LEU A 112 7.74 -2.04 -11.09
N PHE A 113 6.58 -1.69 -10.52
CA PHE A 113 6.50 -0.78 -9.38
C PHE A 113 7.27 -1.31 -8.17
N ALA A 114 7.10 -2.59 -7.85
CA ALA A 114 7.81 -3.23 -6.74
C ALA A 114 9.33 -3.22 -6.96
N LEU A 115 9.79 -3.52 -8.18
CA LEU A 115 11.20 -3.47 -8.54
C LEU A 115 11.76 -2.04 -8.43
N ALA A 116 11.01 -1.04 -8.92
CA ALA A 116 11.41 0.36 -8.79
C ALA A 116 11.54 0.80 -7.32
N MET A 117 10.63 0.35 -6.46
CA MET A 117 10.71 0.62 -5.02
C MET A 117 11.88 -0.12 -4.35
N ALA A 118 12.15 -1.36 -4.74
CA ALA A 118 13.31 -2.10 -4.26
C ALA A 118 14.62 -1.36 -4.60
N VAL A 119 14.76 -0.86 -5.84
CA VAL A 119 15.90 -0.06 -6.27
C VAL A 119 15.99 1.26 -5.48
N LYS A 120 14.87 1.97 -5.30
CA LYS A 120 14.83 3.22 -4.51
C LYS A 120 15.32 3.00 -3.09
N MET A 121 14.88 1.91 -2.44
CA MET A 121 15.30 1.55 -1.09
C MET A 121 16.77 1.14 -1.03
N TRP A 122 17.25 0.39 -2.05
CA TRP A 122 18.65 0.00 -2.15
C TRP A 122 19.61 1.19 -2.29
N LEU A 123 19.19 2.21 -3.04
CA LEU A 123 19.99 3.42 -3.28
C LEU A 123 19.83 4.50 -2.19
N ASP A 124 19.03 4.25 -1.15
CA ASP A 124 18.69 5.18 -0.06
C ASP A 124 18.46 6.63 -0.53
N LEU A 125 17.71 6.78 -1.63
CA LEU A 125 17.42 8.07 -2.26
C LEU A 125 16.52 8.90 -1.33
N LYS A 126 17.14 9.58 -0.37
CA LYS A 126 16.50 10.52 0.55
C LYS A 126 16.47 11.91 -0.10
N PRO A 127 15.28 12.49 -0.32
CA PRO A 127 15.19 13.90 -0.67
C PRO A 127 15.90 14.72 0.41
N LYS A 128 16.70 15.72 0.01
CA LYS A 128 17.28 16.68 0.96
C LYS A 128 16.13 17.26 1.81
N PRO A 129 16.26 17.35 3.16
CA PRO A 129 15.19 17.85 4.01
C PRO A 129 14.73 19.24 3.52
N GLY A 130 13.52 19.29 2.98
CA GLY A 130 12.82 20.55 2.73
C GLY A 130 12.45 21.16 4.08
N ARG A 131 12.58 22.49 4.17
CA ARG A 131 12.48 23.28 5.41
C ARG A 131 11.21 22.98 6.23
N ASP A 132 11.40 23.17 7.54
CA ASP A 132 10.45 23.13 8.66
C ASP A 132 9.87 21.76 9.05
N VAL A 133 10.35 21.30 10.21
CA VAL A 133 9.76 20.23 11.00
C VAL A 133 8.35 20.65 11.46
N PRO A 134 7.29 19.90 11.12
CA PRO A 134 5.97 20.15 11.69
C PRO A 134 6.01 19.99 13.22
N GLY A 135 5.67 21.05 13.96
CA GLY A 135 5.48 20.96 15.42
C GLY A 135 6.39 21.82 16.30
N ARG A 136 7.05 22.85 15.77
CA ARG A 136 7.46 24.04 16.52
C ARG A 136 7.05 25.29 15.78
#